data_AF-A0A941T9M8-F1
#
_entry.id   AF-A0A941T9M8-F1
#
_cell.length_a   1.000
_cell.length_b   1.000
_cell.length_c   1.000
_cell.angle_alpha   90.00
_cell.angle_beta   90.00
_cell.angle_gamma   90.00
#
_symmetry.space_group_name_H-M   'P 1'
#
loop_
_entity.id
_entity.type
_entity.pdbx_description
1 polymer ?
#
loop_
_entity_poly.entity_id
_entity_poly.type
_entity_poly.pdbx_seq_one_letter_code
_entity_poly.pdbx_strand_id
1 'polypeptide(L)'
;MKTERVTLLTTPKFKAFLGSEARREGISVAELVRNRFEPQPSAETVMVETLTAELATRLKEARSALNEGLAEFHAWLAEKNGAQAKQPKRAATRRGRA
;
A
#
# COMPACT_ATOMS: atom_id res chain seq x y z
N MET A 1 -5.33 -19.91 -6.63
CA MET A 1 -4.35 -20.04 -7.74
C MET A 1 -4.95 -20.87 -8.86
N LYS A 2 -4.63 -20.55 -10.12
CA LYS A 2 -4.99 -21.42 -11.26
C LYS A 2 -3.93 -22.52 -11.35
N THR A 3 -4.36 -23.78 -11.42
CA THR A 3 -3.45 -24.93 -11.55
C THR A 3 -3.38 -25.40 -12.99
N GLU A 4 -2.20 -25.80 -13.44
CA GLU A 4 -2.00 -26.41 -14.75
C GLU A 4 -1.53 -27.87 -14.62
N ARG A 5 -1.90 -28.72 -15.59
CA ARG A 5 -1.52 -30.13 -15.57
C ARG A 5 -0.14 -30.30 -16.20
N VAL A 6 0.81 -30.78 -15.39
CA VAL A 6 2.13 -31.22 -15.85
C VAL A 6 2.11 -32.73 -16.09
N THR A 7 2.57 -33.18 -17.26
CA THR A 7 2.81 -34.59 -17.55
C THR A 7 4.31 -34.85 -17.49
N LEU A 8 4.74 -35.77 -16.63
CA LEU A 8 6.15 -36.13 -16.43
C LEU A 8 6.36 -37.60 -16.76
N LEU A 9 7.35 -37.90 -17.62
CA LEU A 9 7.82 -39.25 -17.84
C LEU A 9 8.84 -39.62 -16.76
N THR A 10 8.62 -40.72 -16.07
CA THR A 10 9.45 -41.17 -14.94
C THR A 10 9.62 -42.69 -14.97
N THR A 11 10.54 -43.21 -14.17
CA THR A 11 10.61 -44.66 -13.94
C THR A 11 9.46 -45.14 -13.04
N PRO A 12 9.01 -46.40 -13.16
CA PRO A 12 7.98 -46.96 -12.26
C PRO A 12 8.37 -46.88 -10.78
N LYS A 13 9.67 -47.09 -10.49
CA LYS A 13 10.23 -46.97 -9.14
C LYS A 13 10.05 -45.56 -8.58
N PHE A 14 10.31 -44.53 -9.38
CA PHE A 14 10.15 -43.15 -8.96
C PHE A 14 8.67 -42.77 -8.72
N LYS A 15 7.76 -43.25 -9.58
CA LYS A 15 6.32 -43.07 -9.37
C LYS A 15 5.84 -43.69 -8.05
N ALA A 16 6.30 -44.91 -7.76
CA ALA A 16 5.99 -45.59 -6.50
C ALA A 16 6.53 -44.82 -5.29
N PHE A 17 7.78 -44.33 -5.38
CA PHE A 17 8.41 -43.51 -4.37
C PHE A 17 7.63 -42.22 -4.07
N LEU A 18 7.23 -41.46 -5.11
CA LEU A 18 6.39 -40.27 -4.93
C LEU A 18 5.05 -40.61 -4.26
N GLY A 19 4.45 -41.75 -4.62
CA GLY A 19 3.23 -42.24 -3.99
C GLY A 19 3.42 -42.57 -2.50
N SER A 20 4.54 -43.19 -2.12
CA SER A 20 4.82 -43.48 -0.71
C SER A 20 5.12 -42.23 0.11
N GLU A 21 5.87 -41.27 -0.44
CA GLU A 21 6.17 -40.00 0.24
C GLU A 21 4.88 -39.20 0.48
N ALA A 22 4.03 -39.09 -0.54
CA ALA A 22 2.75 -38.39 -0.44
C ALA A 22 1.83 -39.04 0.60
N ARG A 23 1.76 -40.38 0.63
CA ARG A 23 1.00 -41.12 1.66
C ARG A 23 1.57 -40.91 3.06
N ARG A 24 2.90 -40.88 3.23
CA ARG A 24 3.55 -40.63 4.51
C ARG A 24 3.19 -39.24 5.07
N GLU A 25 3.10 -38.24 4.20
CA GLU A 25 2.76 -36.86 4.55
C GLU A 25 1.23 -36.61 4.57
N GLY A 26 0.41 -37.60 4.19
CA GLY A 26 -1.06 -37.49 4.15
C GLY A 26 -1.60 -36.54 3.07
N ILE A 27 -0.79 -36.23 2.05
CA ILE A 27 -1.12 -35.27 0.99
C ILE A 27 -1.15 -35.94 -0.39
N SER A 28 -1.63 -35.24 -1.41
CA SER A 28 -1.59 -35.74 -2.79
C SER A 28 -0.18 -35.63 -3.39
N VAL A 29 0.13 -36.45 -4.39
CA VAL A 29 1.43 -36.36 -5.10
C VAL A 29 1.63 -34.98 -5.75
N ALA A 30 0.56 -34.38 -6.30
CA ALA A 30 0.64 -33.04 -6.87
C ALA A 30 0.97 -31.97 -5.82
N GLU A 31 0.46 -32.15 -4.60
CA GLU A 31 0.70 -31.24 -3.48
C GLU A 31 2.08 -31.42 -2.86
N LEU A 32 2.56 -32.66 -2.77
CA LEU A 32 3.96 -32.95 -2.43
C LEU A 32 4.92 -32.25 -3.41
N VAL A 33 4.64 -32.30 -4.71
CA VAL A 33 5.44 -31.62 -5.73
C VAL A 33 5.38 -30.11 -5.55
N ARG A 34 4.19 -29.52 -5.35
CA ARG A 34 4.07 -28.08 -5.10
C ARG A 34 4.84 -27.66 -3.84
N ASN A 35 4.66 -28.35 -2.72
CA ASN A 35 5.34 -27.99 -1.47
C ASN A 35 6.88 -28.01 -1.57
N ARG A 36 7.44 -28.85 -2.45
CA ARG A 36 8.90 -28.95 -2.64
C ARG A 36 9.46 -28.01 -3.69
N PHE A 37 8.68 -27.64 -4.70
CA PHE A 37 9.19 -26.91 -5.88
C PHE A 37 8.54 -25.54 -6.08
N GLU A 38 7.37 -25.30 -5.50
CA GLU A 38 6.74 -23.99 -5.50
C GLU A 38 7.40 -23.12 -4.43
N PRO A 39 7.91 -21.92 -4.78
CA PRO A 39 8.49 -21.02 -3.80
C PRO A 39 7.42 -20.67 -2.76
N GLN A 40 7.56 -21.20 -1.56
CA GLN A 40 6.81 -20.72 -0.40
C GLN A 40 7.46 -19.40 0.00
N PRO A 41 6.72 -18.26 0.01
CA PRO A 41 7.28 -17.04 0.57
C PRO A 41 7.66 -17.34 2.02
N SER A 42 8.89 -17.00 2.39
CA SER A 42 9.32 -17.19 3.78
C SER A 42 8.45 -16.34 4.69
N ALA A 43 8.36 -16.70 5.98
CA ALA A 43 7.65 -15.87 6.95
C ALA A 43 8.16 -14.41 6.94
N GLU A 44 9.46 -14.24 6.70
CA GLU A 44 10.09 -12.92 6.54
C GLU A 44 9.58 -12.20 5.29
N THR A 45 9.48 -12.86 4.14
CA THR A 45 8.93 -12.28 2.91
C THR A 45 7.49 -11.82 3.10
N VAL A 46 6.64 -12.65 3.71
CA VAL A 46 5.23 -12.30 3.99
C VAL A 46 5.15 -11.11 4.95
N MET A 47 6.02 -11.07 5.97
CA MET A 47 6.08 -9.95 6.91
C MET A 47 6.50 -8.65 6.22
N VAL A 48 7.52 -8.69 5.36
CA VAL A 48 7.98 -7.53 4.58
C VAL A 48 6.88 -7.01 3.65
N GLU A 49 6.18 -7.89 2.94
CA GLU A 49 5.05 -7.52 2.08
C GLU A 49 3.96 -6.80 2.87
N THR A 50 3.61 -7.33 4.04
CA THR A 50 2.58 -6.76 4.92
C THR A 50 2.97 -5.37 5.41
N LEU A 51 4.20 -5.22 5.93
CA LEU A 51 4.72 -3.94 6.43
C LEU A 51 4.83 -2.89 5.32
N THR A 52 5.24 -3.31 4.12
CA THR A 52 5.35 -2.42 2.96
C THR A 52 3.98 -1.91 2.52
N ALA A 53 2.96 -2.78 2.52
CA ALA A 53 1.58 -2.39 2.20
C ALA A 53 1.01 -1.40 3.24
N GLU A 54 1.27 -1.64 4.52
CA GLU A 54 0.87 -0.72 5.58
C GLU A 54 1.57 0.64 5.43
N LEU A 55 2.89 0.64 5.23
CA LEU A 55 3.68 1.85 5.03
C LEU A 55 3.17 2.68 3.83
N ALA A 56 2.87 2.03 2.71
CA ALA A 56 2.33 2.69 1.52
C ALA A 56 0.99 3.37 1.81
N THR A 57 0.13 2.72 2.60
CA THR A 57 -1.16 3.27 3.02
C THR A 57 -0.97 4.50 3.91
N ARG A 58 -0.11 4.40 4.92
CA ARG A 58 0.19 5.53 5.83
C ARG A 58 0.84 6.70 5.12
N LEU A 59 1.73 6.46 4.16
CA LEU A 59 2.33 7.52 3.34
C LEU A 59 1.28 8.24 2.50
N LYS A 60 0.31 7.51 1.95
CA LYS A 60 -0.80 8.11 1.19
C LYS A 60 -1.67 9.00 2.09
N GLU A 61 -2.02 8.52 3.28
CA GLU A 61 -2.78 9.30 4.28
C GLU A 61 -2.04 10.57 4.68
N ALA A 62 -0.76 10.45 5.06
CA ALA A 62 0.08 11.58 5.46
C ALA A 62 0.21 12.63 4.35
N ARG A 63 0.36 12.18 3.09
CA ARG A 63 0.40 13.08 1.93
C ARG A 63 -0.92 13.80 1.70
N SER A 64 -2.06 13.14 1.90
CA SER A 64 -3.38 13.79 1.81
C SER A 64 -3.52 14.88 2.85
N ALA A 65 -3.25 14.55 4.12
CA ALA A 65 -3.34 15.49 5.24
C ALA A 65 -2.43 16.71 5.05
N LEU A 66 -1.21 16.51 4.53
CA LEU A 66 -0.30 17.62 4.22
C LEU A 66 -0.86 18.53 3.14
N ASN A 67 -1.38 17.96 2.05
CA ASN A 67 -1.96 18.74 0.95
C ASN A 67 -3.20 19.52 1.41
N GLU A 68 -4.04 18.91 2.24
CA GLU A 68 -5.20 19.57 2.86
C GLU A 68 -4.76 20.74 3.73
N GLY A 69 -3.78 20.54 4.63
CA GLY A 69 -3.25 21.61 5.46
C GLY A 69 -2.62 22.76 4.66
N LEU A 70 -1.92 22.46 3.56
CA LEU A 70 -1.40 23.50 2.66
C LEU A 70 -2.51 24.26 1.95
N ALA A 71 -3.57 23.57 1.52
CA ALA A 71 -4.72 24.21 0.88
C ALA A 71 -5.47 25.14 1.86
N GLU A 72 -5.68 24.69 3.10
CA GLU A 72 -6.27 25.52 4.16
C GLU A 72 -5.40 26.74 4.48
N PHE A 73 -4.09 26.56 4.59
CA PHE A 73 -3.15 27.65 4.83
C PHE A 73 -3.16 28.69 3.69
N HIS A 74 -3.19 28.22 2.44
CA HIS A 74 -3.31 29.11 1.27
C HIS A 74 -4.66 29.84 1.23
N ALA A 75 -5.76 29.18 1.58
CA ALA A 75 -7.07 29.82 1.67
C ALA A 75 -7.09 30.91 2.74
N TRP A 76 -6.49 30.65 3.91
CA TRP A 76 -6.34 31.63 4.98
C TRP A 76 -5.50 32.84 4.54
N LEU A 77 -4.37 32.62 3.84
CA LEU A 77 -3.56 33.72 3.29
C LEU A 77 -4.34 34.56 2.27
N ALA A 78 -5.12 33.91 1.40
CA ALA A 78 -5.95 34.61 0.43
C ALA A 78 -7.04 35.47 1.11
N GLU A 79 -7.66 34.95 2.17
CA GLU A 79 -8.62 35.70 2.98
C GLU A 79 -7.98 36.94 3.63
N LYS A 80 -6.81 36.79 4.27
CA LYS A 80 -6.11 37.90 4.93
C LYS A 80 -5.66 38.97 3.94
N ASN A 81 -5.13 38.57 2.79
CA ASN A 81 -4.67 39.50 1.76
C ASN A 81 -5.86 40.19 1.05
N GLY A 82 -6.96 39.49 0.82
CA GLY A 82 -8.19 40.06 0.27
C GLY A 82 -8.92 41.00 1.24
N ALA A 83 -8.84 40.75 2.55
CA ALA A 83 -9.41 41.62 3.59
C ALA A 83 -8.63 42.94 3.75
N GLN A 84 -7.31 42.94 3.56
CA GLN A 84 -6.49 44.16 3.58
C GLN A 84 -6.78 45.10 2.40
N ALA A 85 -7.12 44.56 1.22
CA ALA A 85 -7.50 45.36 0.06
C ALA A 85 -8.85 46.09 0.19
N LYS A 86 -9.70 45.68 1.14
CA LYS A 86 -11.04 46.23 1.38
C LYS A 86 -11.14 47.22 2.54
N GLN A 87 -10.04 47.55 3.23
CA GLN A 87 -10.07 48.65 4.21
C GLN A 87 -9.99 49.99 3.46
N PRO A 88 -11.08 50.78 3.36
CA PRO A 88 -10.96 52.15 2.89
C PRO A 88 -10.09 52.90 3.89
N LYS A 89 -9.05 53.57 3.38
CA LYS A 89 -8.28 54.59 4.12
C LYS A 89 -9.30 55.53 4.77
N ARG A 90 -9.57 55.35 6.07
CA ARG A 90 -10.48 56.23 6.81
C ARG A 90 -9.92 57.64 6.68
N ALA A 91 -10.70 58.47 6.01
CA ALA A 91 -10.36 59.83 5.63
C ALA A 91 -9.92 60.62 6.87
N ALA A 92 -8.67 61.05 6.87
CA ALA A 92 -8.22 62.13 7.75
C ALA A 92 -8.76 63.45 7.19
N THR A 93 -10.05 63.70 7.36
CA THR A 93 -10.64 65.04 7.17
C THR A 93 -10.64 65.74 8.52
N ARG A 94 -9.50 66.32 8.89
CA ARG A 94 -9.43 67.30 9.98
C ARG A 94 -9.95 68.63 9.42
N ARG A 95 -11.28 68.80 9.39
CA ARG A 95 -11.93 70.10 9.17
C ARG A 95 -11.58 71.02 10.34
N GLY A 96 -11.16 72.25 10.00
CA GLY A 96 -10.93 73.31 10.97
C GLY A 96 -12.21 73.81 11.66
N ARG A 97 -12.01 74.31 12.88
CA ARG A 97 -12.80 75.27 13.67
C ARG A 97 -12.12 75.30 15.06
N ALA A 98 -11.76 76.41 15.69
CA ALA A 98 -12.04 77.82 15.51
C ALA A 98 -10.78 78.64 15.82
#